data_AF-A0A957R6S7-F1
#
_entry.id   AF-A0A957R6S7-F1
#
_cell.length_a   1.000
_cell.length_b   1.000
_cell.length_c   1.000
_cell.angle_alpha   90.00
_cell.angle_beta   90.00
_cell.angle_gamma   90.00
#
_symmetry.space_group_name_H-M   'P 1'
#
loop_
_entity.id
_entity.type
_entity.pdbx_description
1 polymer ?
#
loop_
_entity_poly.entity_id
_entity_poly.type
_entity_poly.pdbx_seq_one_letter_code
_entity_poly.pdbx_strand_id
1 'polypeptide(L)'
;MNHNEISKAIENGRTALGIEFGSTRIKAVLINEDHTVIAAGGYAWENQYIDGLWSYSLDAVWTGLQESYRELHNEVLKKYNVTLQTVGAIGFSGMM
;
A
#
# COMPACT_ATOMS: atom_id res chain seq x y z
N MET A 1 14.48 8.75 11.49
CA MET A 1 14.26 7.83 12.64
C MET A 1 15.16 6.59 12.56
N ASN A 2 15.58 6.04 13.71
CA ASN A 2 16.23 4.73 13.82
C ASN A 2 15.19 3.59 13.82
N HIS A 3 15.65 2.33 13.77
CA HIS A 3 14.78 1.16 13.70
C HIS A 3 13.74 1.09 14.84
N ASN A 4 14.17 1.28 16.10
CA ASN A 4 13.27 1.22 17.25
C ASN A 4 12.24 2.36 17.26
N GLU A 5 12.63 3.54 16.81
CA GLU A 5 11.71 4.68 16.66
C GLU A 5 10.64 4.40 15.61
N ILE A 6 11.01 3.76 14.48
CA ILE A 6 10.06 3.38 13.43
C ILE A 6 9.10 2.30 13.93
N SER A 7 9.59 1.25 14.61
CA SER A 7 8.72 0.22 15.20
C SER A 7 7.68 0.84 16.15
N LYS A 8 8.11 1.75 17.03
CA LYS A 8 7.18 2.48 17.92
C LYS A 8 6.22 3.37 17.14
N ALA A 9 6.66 4.02 16.05
CA ALA A 9 5.77 4.83 15.24
C ALA A 9 4.66 3.97 14.60
N ILE A 10 5.01 2.78 14.11
CA ILE A 10 4.05 1.81 13.54
C ILE A 10 3.05 1.34 14.61
N GLU A 11 3.53 0.90 15.77
CA GLU A 11 2.66 0.39 16.86
C GLU A 11 1.69 1.45 17.41
N ASN A 12 2.13 2.71 17.46
CA ASN A 12 1.32 3.82 17.94
C ASN A 12 0.47 4.48 16.85
N GLY A 13 0.43 3.94 15.62
CA GLY A 13 -0.35 4.49 14.51
C GLY A 13 0.14 5.85 14.01
N ARG A 14 1.41 6.21 14.26
CA ARG A 14 2.05 7.45 13.77
C ARG A 14 2.64 7.26 12.38
N THR A 15 1.82 6.74 11.48
CA THR A 15 2.16 6.44 10.09
C THR A 15 0.99 6.82 9.18
N ALA A 16 1.28 7.04 7.90
CA ALA A 16 0.24 7.24 6.89
C ALA A 16 0.37 6.19 5.79
N LEU A 17 -0.78 5.62 5.39
CA LEU A 17 -0.87 4.64 4.31
C LEU A 17 -1.37 5.33 3.03
N GLY A 18 -0.56 5.29 1.98
CA GLY A 18 -0.96 5.69 0.63
C GLY A 18 -1.24 4.46 -0.23
N ILE A 19 -2.34 4.47 -0.99
CA ILE A 19 -2.64 3.45 -1.99
C ILE A 19 -2.88 4.12 -3.35
N GLU A 20 -2.15 3.68 -4.37
CA GLU A 20 -2.22 4.21 -5.73
C GLU A 20 -2.69 3.13 -6.70
N PHE A 21 -3.77 3.40 -7.44
CA PHE A 21 -4.22 2.61 -8.59
C PHE A 21 -3.61 3.14 -9.88
N GLY A 22 -2.42 2.65 -10.23
CA GLY A 22 -1.74 2.99 -11.48
C GLY A 22 -2.17 2.12 -12.66
N SER A 23 -1.77 2.47 -13.88
CA SER A 23 -2.16 1.73 -15.10
C SER A 23 -1.53 0.35 -15.25
N THR A 24 -0.44 0.06 -14.55
CA THR A 24 0.24 -1.25 -14.63
C THR A 24 0.46 -1.90 -13.27
N ARG A 25 0.18 -1.16 -12.19
CA ARG A 25 0.36 -1.65 -10.83
C ARG A 25 -0.51 -0.91 -9.83
N ILE A 26 -1.03 -1.63 -8.84
CA ILE A 26 -1.55 -1.06 -7.60
C ILE A 26 -0.41 -1.05 -6.58
N LYS A 27 -0.18 0.07 -5.89
CA LYS A 27 0.88 0.20 -4.87
C LYS A 27 0.26 0.57 -3.53
N ALA A 28 0.77 0.00 -2.46
CA ALA A 28 0.54 0.45 -1.09
C ALA A 28 1.88 0.91 -0.51
N VAL A 29 1.91 2.06 0.15
CA VAL A 29 3.12 2.67 0.72
C VAL A 29 2.82 3.18 2.12
N LEU A 30 3.65 2.79 3.10
CA LEU A 30 3.60 3.28 4.46
C LEU A 30 4.72 4.30 4.66
N ILE A 31 4.36 5.50 5.12
CA ILE A 31 5.32 6.56 5.46
C ILE A 31 5.28 6.87 6.96
N ASN A 32 6.42 7.31 7.50
CA ASN A 32 6.51 7.83 8.86
C ASN A 32 6.26 9.36 8.91
N GLU A 33 6.37 9.93 10.11
CA GLU A 33 6.22 11.38 10.36
C GLU A 33 7.26 12.25 9.63
N ASP A 34 8.40 11.66 9.24
CA ASP A 34 9.43 12.32 8.42
C ASP A 34 9.14 12.22 6.91
N HIS A 35 7.95 11.75 6.52
CA HIS A 35 7.54 11.45 5.15
C HIS A 35 8.46 10.45 4.41
N THR A 36 9.21 9.65 5.15
CA THR A 36 10.07 8.61 4.59
C THR A 36 9.28 7.31 4.40
N VAL A 37 9.47 6.67 3.25
CA VAL A 37 8.89 5.34 2.98
C VAL A 37 9.56 4.29 3.88
N ILE A 38 8.76 3.65 4.72
CA ILE A 38 9.22 2.61 5.66
C ILE A 38 8.81 1.20 5.21
N ALA A 39 7.69 1.08 4.51
CA ALA A 39 7.27 -0.16 3.88
C ALA A 39 6.46 0.10 2.61
N ALA A 40 6.44 -0.88 1.71
CA ALA A 40 5.70 -0.87 0.46
C ALA A 40 5.24 -2.28 0.08
N GLY A 41 4.16 -2.34 -0.68
CA GLY A 41 3.68 -3.53 -1.35
C GLY A 41 3.04 -3.14 -2.68
N GLY A 42 2.82 -4.08 -3.58
CA GLY A 42 2.11 -3.76 -4.79
C GLY A 42 1.83 -4.94 -5.70
N TYR A 43 0.71 -4.85 -6.40
CA TYR A 43 0.19 -5.87 -7.28
C TYR A 43 0.24 -5.43 -8.74
N ALA A 44 0.91 -6.20 -9.60
CA ALA A 44 0.90 -5.95 -11.04
C ALA A 44 -0.45 -6.38 -11.64
N TRP A 45 -0.98 -5.58 -12.54
CA TRP A 45 -2.24 -5.86 -13.22
C TRP A 45 -2.24 -5.29 -14.64
N GLU A 46 -3.13 -5.79 -15.47
CA GLU A 46 -3.26 -5.36 -16.86
C GLU A 46 -4.73 -5.06 -17.17
N ASN A 47 -4.93 -4.10 -18.07
CA ASN A 47 -6.24 -3.80 -18.61
C ASN A 47 -6.68 -4.87 -19.61
N GLN A 48 -7.98 -4.87 -19.89
CA GLN A 48 -8.60 -5.72 -20.88
C GLN A 48 -9.31 -4.84 -21.90
N TYR A 49 -9.18 -5.16 -23.19
CA TYR A 49 -9.92 -4.47 -24.25
C TYR A 49 -11.28 -5.15 -24.44
N ILE A 50 -12.33 -4.50 -23.95
CA ILE A 50 -13.71 -5.02 -23.93
C ILE A 50 -14.59 -3.98 -24.62
N ASP A 51 -15.31 -4.40 -25.68
CA ASP A 51 -16.27 -3.57 -26.41
C ASP A 51 -15.74 -2.20 -26.86
N GLY A 52 -14.45 -2.15 -27.23
CA GLY A 52 -13.80 -0.90 -27.67
C GLY A 52 -13.16 -0.07 -26.55
N LEU A 53 -13.19 -0.54 -25.31
CA LEU A 53 -12.73 0.18 -24.13
C LEU A 53 -11.66 -0.61 -23.36
N TRP A 54 -10.59 0.07 -22.94
CA TRP A 54 -9.62 -0.48 -21.98
C TRP A 54 -10.20 -0.42 -20.57
N SER A 55 -10.45 -1.58 -19.99
CA SER A 55 -11.17 -1.74 -18.73
C SER A 55 -10.39 -2.57 -17.73
N TYR A 56 -10.57 -2.29 -16.45
CA TYR A 56 -10.18 -3.17 -15.35
C TYR A 56 -11.45 -3.70 -14.70
N SER A 57 -11.51 -4.99 -14.41
CA SER A 57 -12.64 -5.54 -13.67
C SER A 57 -12.60 -5.08 -12.21
N LEU A 58 -13.78 -4.92 -11.58
CA LEU A 58 -13.85 -4.61 -10.16
C LEU A 58 -13.20 -5.71 -9.30
N ASP A 59 -13.27 -6.98 -9.73
CA ASP A 59 -12.59 -8.08 -9.05
C ASP A 59 -11.07 -7.92 -9.07
N ALA A 60 -10.50 -7.45 -10.19
CA ALA A 60 -9.07 -7.14 -10.27
C ALA A 60 -8.69 -5.95 -9.37
N VAL A 61 -9.55 -4.94 -9.26
CA VAL A 61 -9.37 -3.80 -8.33
C VAL A 61 -9.31 -4.31 -6.89
N TRP A 62 -10.29 -5.12 -6.46
CA TRP A 62 -10.33 -5.66 -5.11
C TRP A 62 -9.15 -6.58 -4.80
N THR A 63 -8.84 -7.49 -5.73
CA THR A 63 -7.71 -8.41 -5.60
C THR A 63 -6.42 -7.61 -5.45
N GLY A 64 -6.15 -6.67 -6.36
CA GLY A 64 -4.91 -5.91 -6.33
C GLY A 64 -4.77 -5.00 -5.11
N LEU A 65 -5.86 -4.43 -4.60
CA LEU A 65 -5.87 -3.68 -3.34
C LEU A 65 -5.46 -4.56 -2.16
N GLN A 66 -6.11 -5.72 -2.02
CA GLN A 66 -5.84 -6.66 -0.92
C GLN A 66 -4.41 -7.21 -0.98
N GLU A 67 -3.96 -7.59 -2.17
CA GLU A 67 -2.60 -8.09 -2.42
C GLU A 67 -1.53 -7.04 -2.10
N SER A 68 -1.73 -5.80 -2.56
CA SER A 68 -0.80 -4.69 -2.30
C SER A 68 -0.68 -4.39 -0.81
N TYR A 69 -1.80 -4.36 -0.09
CA TYR A 69 -1.79 -4.17 1.36
C TYR A 69 -1.17 -5.36 2.10
N ARG A 70 -1.44 -6.60 1.67
CA ARG A 70 -0.87 -7.80 2.28
C ARG A 70 0.65 -7.84 2.14
N GLU A 71 1.19 -7.50 0.98
CA GLU A 71 2.64 -7.40 0.77
C GLU A 71 3.26 -6.33 1.66
N LEU A 72 2.64 -5.14 1.76
CA LEU A 72 3.08 -4.08 2.68
C LEU A 72 3.07 -4.54 4.15
N HIS A 73 1.98 -5.18 4.60
CA HIS A 73 1.86 -5.71 5.96
C HIS A 73 2.97 -6.73 6.26
N ASN A 74 3.23 -7.64 5.33
CA ASN A 74 4.30 -8.63 5.47
C ASN A 74 5.69 -7.97 5.47
N GLU A 75 5.88 -6.92 4.70
CA GLU A 75 7.14 -6.17 4.69
C GLU A 75 7.38 -5.44 6.01
N VAL A 76 6.34 -4.84 6.62
CA VAL A 76 6.41 -4.24 7.95
C VAL A 76 6.85 -5.27 8.99
N LEU A 77 6.19 -6.44 9.01
CA LEU A 77 6.55 -7.53 9.93
C LEU A 77 7.99 -7.99 9.73
N LYS A 78 8.42 -8.17 8.47
CA LYS A 78 9.77 -8.61 8.14
C LYS A 78 10.84 -7.58 8.54
N LYS A 79 10.58 -6.28 8.31
CA LYS A 79 11.56 -5.22 8.53
C LYS A 79 11.66 -4.78 9.98
N TYR A 80 10.55 -4.77 10.72
CA TYR A 80 10.46 -4.12 12.03
C TYR A 80 10.01 -5.06 13.15
N ASN A 81 9.70 -6.32 12.83
CA ASN A 81 9.22 -7.34 13.77
C ASN A 81 7.99 -6.89 14.59
N VAL A 82 7.14 -6.06 13.98
CA VAL A 82 5.87 -5.58 14.54
C VAL A 82 4.76 -5.75 13.49
N THR A 83 3.51 -5.88 13.93
CA THR A 83 2.35 -5.97 13.02
C THR A 83 1.71 -4.61 12.84
N LEU A 84 1.35 -4.25 11.61
CA LEU A 84 0.61 -3.03 11.32
C LEU A 84 -0.88 -3.23 11.68
N GLN A 85 -1.31 -2.64 12.80
CA GLN A 85 -2.70 -2.75 13.28
C GLN A 85 -3.51 -1.47 13.05
N THR A 86 -2.84 -0.32 13.15
CA THR A 86 -3.46 1.01 13.03
C THR A 86 -2.56 1.90 12.17
N VAL A 87 -3.19 2.78 11.39
CA VAL A 87 -2.53 3.87 10.66
C VAL A 87 -3.22 5.18 11.05
N GLY A 88 -2.45 6.26 11.11
CA GLY A 88 -2.97 7.58 11.49
C GLY A 88 -3.79 8.24 10.39
N ALA A 89 -3.47 7.93 9.14
CA ALA A 89 -4.20 8.39 7.97
C ALA A 89 -4.13 7.38 6.81
N ILE A 90 -5.13 7.43 5.93
CA ILE A 90 -5.19 6.66 4.69
C ILE A 90 -5.50 7.63 3.55
N GLY A 91 -4.73 7.54 2.46
CA GLY A 91 -4.95 8.28 1.23
C GLY A 91 -5.02 7.36 0.03
N PHE A 92 -5.91 7.68 -0.91
CA PHE A 92 -6.05 6.96 -2.18
C PHE A 92 -5.80 7.91 -3.36
N SER A 93 -5.11 7.41 -4.37
CA SER A 93 -4.98 8.05 -5.68
C SER A 93 -5.22 7.03 -6.79
N GLY A 94 -5.59 7.50 -7.97
CA GLY A 94 -5.81 6.66 -9.14
C GLY A 94 -5.49 7.41 -10.42
N MET A 95 -5.22 6.65 -11.47
CA MET A 95 -5.12 7.20 -12.83
C MET A 95 -6.45 7.89 -13.22
N MET A 96 -6.32 9.04 -13.89
CA MET A 96 -7.44 9.77 -14.48
C MET A 96 -7.74 9.30 -15.89
#